data_AF-A0A1H4YV47-F1
#
_entry.id   AF-A0A1H4YV47-F1
#
_cell.length_a   1.000
_cell.length_b   1.000
_cell.length_c   1.000
_cell.angle_alpha   90.00
_cell.angle_beta   90.00
_cell.angle_gamma   90.00
#
_symmetry.space_group_name_H-M   'P 1'
#
loop_
_entity.id
_entity.type
_entity.pdbx_description
1 polymer ?
#
loop_
_entity_poly.entity_id
_entity_poly.type
_entity_poly.pdbx_seq_one_letter_code
_entity_poly.pdbx_strand_id
1 'polypeptide(L)'
;MNLLSNQEEYLKVTTYLGLKNTQNQYGWNISKMKPMPSDLYINKQIGTSGNINLLDGESNNVKGVTNFDKNTLNEGRVFVINGVSFAFGYEADKTNVATVNYGIANLPSELRFATLLVKQNNEVLLKLPINSIINSYENGRKYKDLGAFALLLPQHAIEVDIEYPSGTSLKTPVDKELFVSVFFKGFETYKKR
;
A
#
# COMPACT_ATOMS: atom_id res chain seq x y z
N MET A 1 3.41 2.78 29.78
CA MET A 1 4.57 2.85 28.85
C MET A 1 4.91 1.42 28.45
N ASN A 2 4.50 0.99 27.26
CA ASN A 2 4.52 -0.41 26.84
C ASN A 2 5.88 -0.75 26.24
N LEU A 3 6.84 -1.14 27.08
CA LEU A 3 8.23 -1.40 26.66
C LEU A 3 8.38 -2.60 25.71
N LEU A 4 7.32 -3.41 25.52
CA LEU A 4 7.34 -4.63 24.71
C LEU A 4 6.66 -4.51 23.34
N SER A 5 5.95 -3.42 23.01
CA SER A 5 5.14 -3.38 21.78
C SER A 5 5.96 -3.56 20.50
N ASN A 6 7.18 -3.02 20.48
CA ASN A 6 8.09 -3.14 19.33
C ASN A 6 8.61 -4.58 19.16
N GLN A 7 8.82 -5.29 20.27
CA GLN A 7 9.28 -6.69 20.23
C GLN A 7 8.15 -7.64 19.83
N GLU A 8 6.91 -7.33 20.22
CA GLU A 8 5.74 -8.14 19.87
C GLU A 8 5.42 -8.11 18.37
N GLU A 9 5.43 -6.95 17.72
CA GLU A 9 5.18 -6.88 16.27
C GLU A 9 6.26 -7.62 15.48
N TYR A 10 7.52 -7.44 15.87
CA TYR A 10 8.64 -8.16 15.27
C TYR A 10 8.49 -9.69 15.44
N LEU A 11 8.11 -10.15 16.64
CA LEU A 11 7.88 -11.57 16.91
C LEU A 11 6.71 -12.14 16.10
N LYS A 12 5.60 -11.39 15.98
CA LYS A 12 4.45 -11.78 15.16
C LYS A 12 4.84 -11.93 13.70
N VAL A 13 5.60 -10.98 13.14
CA VAL A 13 6.04 -11.02 11.75
C VAL A 13 7.02 -12.16 11.49
N THR A 14 8.03 -12.34 12.35
CA THR A 14 8.99 -13.45 12.22
C THR A 14 8.31 -14.81 12.31
N THR A 15 7.35 -14.97 13.23
CA THR A 15 6.55 -16.19 13.36
C THR A 15 5.70 -16.43 12.10
N TYR A 16 5.01 -15.39 11.62
CA TYR A 16 4.20 -15.46 10.40
C TYR A 16 5.04 -15.87 9.18
N LEU A 17 6.21 -15.26 8.99
CA LEU A 17 7.14 -15.61 7.90
C LEU A 17 7.63 -17.06 8.01
N GLY A 18 7.96 -17.53 9.22
CA GLY A 18 8.34 -18.92 9.47
C GLY A 18 7.24 -19.94 9.11
N LEU A 19 5.99 -19.63 9.49
CA LEU A 19 4.83 -20.44 9.14
C LEU A 19 4.60 -20.47 7.62
N LYS A 20 4.60 -19.31 6.96
CA LYS A 20 4.39 -19.21 5.50
C LYS A 20 5.50 -19.92 4.71
N ASN A 21 6.74 -19.79 5.13
CA ASN A 21 7.87 -20.49 4.51
C ASN A 21 7.73 -22.02 4.58
N THR A 22 7.25 -22.53 5.73
CA THR A 22 7.01 -23.97 5.91
C THR A 22 5.81 -24.45 5.10
N GLN A 23 4.68 -23.71 5.15
CA GLN A 23 3.43 -24.07 4.48
C GLN A 23 3.56 -24.06 2.95
N ASN A 24 4.16 -23.00 2.41
CA ASN A 24 4.23 -22.79 0.96
C ASN A 24 5.58 -23.21 0.37
N GLN A 25 6.47 -23.79 1.19
CA GLN A 25 7.78 -24.31 0.78
C GLN A 25 8.63 -23.29 -0.01
N TYR A 26 8.59 -22.02 0.38
CA TYR A 26 9.32 -20.96 -0.33
C TYR A 26 10.86 -21.11 -0.29
N GLY A 27 11.39 -22.00 0.56
CA GLY A 27 12.82 -22.25 0.65
C GLY A 27 13.62 -21.09 1.25
N TRP A 28 12.96 -20.14 1.92
CA TRP A 28 13.62 -19.00 2.54
C TRP A 28 14.45 -19.43 3.75
N ASN A 29 15.63 -18.85 3.88
CA ASN A 29 16.44 -19.01 5.08
C ASN A 29 16.03 -17.97 6.14
N ILE A 30 14.97 -18.29 6.90
CA ILE A 30 14.42 -17.40 7.94
C ILE A 30 15.48 -16.94 8.95
N SER A 31 16.44 -17.81 9.30
CA SER A 31 17.52 -17.46 10.23
C SER A 31 18.39 -16.30 9.73
N LYS A 32 18.54 -16.17 8.40
CA LYS A 32 19.29 -15.11 7.72
C LYS A 32 18.42 -13.92 7.32
N MET A 33 17.12 -13.95 7.57
CA MET A 33 16.22 -12.82 7.30
C MET A 33 16.11 -11.92 8.53
N LYS A 34 16.15 -10.61 8.32
CA LYS A 34 15.97 -9.58 9.34
C LYS A 34 14.78 -8.72 8.95
N PRO A 35 13.57 -8.99 9.46
CA PRO A 35 12.43 -8.09 9.29
C PRO A 35 12.71 -6.75 9.99
N MET A 36 12.47 -5.65 9.29
CA MET A 36 12.60 -4.29 9.79
C MET A 36 11.34 -3.51 9.44
N PRO A 37 10.84 -2.63 10.33
CA PRO A 37 9.75 -1.74 10.00
C PRO A 37 10.08 -0.94 8.73
N SER A 38 9.17 -0.95 7.77
CA SER A 38 9.32 -0.27 6.48
C SER A 38 7.93 0.04 5.93
N ASP A 39 7.84 1.09 5.13
CA ASP A 39 6.60 1.53 4.50
C ASP A 39 6.79 1.51 2.97
N LEU A 40 5.82 0.91 2.26
CA LEU A 40 5.72 1.04 0.81
C LEU A 40 4.74 2.16 0.49
N TYR A 41 5.04 2.98 -0.51
CA TYR A 41 4.16 4.09 -0.87
C TYR A 41 4.06 4.26 -2.37
N ILE A 42 2.89 4.73 -2.81
CA ILE A 42 2.56 5.01 -4.20
C ILE A 42 1.79 6.32 -4.23
N ASN A 43 2.36 7.31 -4.91
CA ASN A 43 1.74 8.58 -5.20
C ASN A 43 1.54 8.64 -6.72
N LYS A 44 0.33 8.93 -7.18
CA LYS A 44 0.02 8.96 -8.62
C LYS A 44 -1.11 9.94 -8.93
N GLN A 45 -1.05 10.57 -10.10
CA GLN A 45 -2.22 11.20 -10.72
C GLN A 45 -3.13 10.09 -11.26
N ILE A 46 -4.42 10.17 -10.98
CA ILE A 46 -5.38 9.14 -11.37
C ILE A 46 -6.56 9.72 -12.15
N GLY A 47 -7.17 8.88 -12.97
CA GLY A 47 -8.44 9.21 -13.61
C GLY A 47 -9.60 9.22 -12.62
N THR A 48 -10.76 9.65 -13.09
CA THR A 48 -11.95 9.91 -12.27
C THR A 48 -13.01 8.81 -12.29
N SER A 49 -12.78 7.71 -13.02
CA SER A 49 -13.76 6.62 -13.16
C SER A 49 -13.10 5.28 -13.49
N GLY A 50 -13.84 4.19 -13.32
CA GLY A 50 -13.43 2.84 -13.71
C GLY A 50 -12.51 2.14 -12.72
N ASN A 51 -11.65 1.27 -13.22
CA ASN A 51 -10.56 0.67 -12.44
C ASN A 51 -9.26 1.39 -12.80
N ILE A 52 -8.59 1.98 -11.81
CA ILE A 52 -7.32 2.66 -12.00
C ILE A 52 -6.19 1.85 -11.38
N ASN A 53 -5.24 1.43 -12.23
CA ASN A 53 -4.02 0.80 -11.77
C ASN A 53 -2.97 1.84 -11.31
N LEU A 54 -2.57 1.73 -10.06
CA LEU A 54 -1.55 2.57 -9.43
C LEU A 54 -0.13 2.09 -9.72
N LEU A 55 0.09 0.79 -9.94
CA LEU A 55 1.40 0.19 -10.24
C LEU A 55 1.38 -0.58 -11.56
N ASP A 56 2.10 -0.07 -12.54
CA ASP A 56 2.30 -0.72 -13.83
C ASP A 56 3.75 -1.19 -14.00
N GLY A 57 4.00 -2.00 -15.03
CA GLY A 57 5.36 -2.51 -15.33
C GLY A 57 6.37 -1.43 -15.71
N GLU A 58 5.90 -0.20 -15.97
CA GLU A 58 6.70 0.97 -16.34
C GLU A 58 6.97 1.90 -15.13
N SER A 59 6.39 1.58 -13.96
CA SER A 59 6.48 2.41 -12.76
C SER A 59 7.89 2.40 -12.19
N ASN A 60 8.69 3.44 -12.42
CA ASN A 60 10.07 3.46 -11.91
C ASN A 60 10.13 3.91 -10.45
N ASN A 61 11.14 3.41 -9.71
CA ASN A 61 11.44 3.92 -8.38
C ASN A 61 11.88 5.38 -8.48
N VAL A 62 11.00 6.28 -8.04
CA VAL A 62 11.24 7.73 -8.05
C VAL A 62 11.00 8.25 -6.64
N LYS A 63 12.05 8.80 -6.04
CA LYS A 63 12.01 9.35 -4.67
C LYS A 63 10.88 10.36 -4.55
N GLY A 64 9.99 10.13 -3.59
CA GLY A 64 8.82 10.99 -3.33
C GLY A 64 7.58 10.65 -4.17
N VAL A 65 7.68 9.74 -5.15
CA VAL A 65 6.56 9.27 -5.96
C VAL A 65 6.21 7.82 -5.61
N THR A 66 7.17 6.90 -5.71
CA THR A 66 6.97 5.50 -5.33
C THR A 66 8.30 4.87 -4.96
N ASN A 67 8.29 3.93 -4.01
CA ASN A 67 9.48 3.12 -3.68
C ASN A 67 9.44 1.70 -4.27
N PHE A 68 8.44 1.40 -5.10
CA PHE A 68 8.44 0.22 -5.95
C PHE A 68 9.41 0.41 -7.12
N ASP A 69 10.04 -0.68 -7.55
CA ASP A 69 10.78 -0.72 -8.80
C ASP A 69 9.99 -1.57 -9.79
N LYS A 70 9.36 -0.91 -10.76
CA LYS A 70 8.27 -1.45 -11.58
C LYS A 70 7.08 -1.83 -10.70
N ASN A 71 6.41 -2.92 -11.05
CA ASN A 71 5.36 -3.54 -10.26
C ASN A 71 5.89 -4.71 -9.42
N THR A 72 7.18 -4.72 -9.03
CA THR A 72 7.78 -5.84 -8.29
C THR A 72 8.61 -5.39 -7.10
N LEU A 73 8.92 -6.33 -6.19
CA LEU A 73 9.93 -6.14 -5.15
C LEU A 73 11.24 -6.82 -5.57
N ASN A 74 12.38 -6.22 -5.22
CA ASN A 74 13.68 -6.80 -5.56
C ASN A 74 13.90 -8.15 -4.88
N GLU A 75 14.77 -8.96 -5.46
CA GLU A 75 15.11 -10.28 -4.92
C GLU A 75 15.52 -10.23 -3.45
N GLY A 76 15.02 -11.19 -2.68
CA GLY A 76 15.30 -11.31 -1.24
C GLY A 76 14.58 -10.29 -0.36
N ARG A 77 13.75 -9.40 -0.92
CA ARG A 77 12.90 -8.46 -0.18
C ARG A 77 11.46 -8.97 -0.13
N VAL A 78 11.16 -9.73 0.92
CA VAL A 78 9.77 -10.05 1.29
C VAL A 78 9.21 -8.91 2.12
N PHE A 79 7.98 -8.49 1.84
CA PHE A 79 7.29 -7.44 2.61
C PHE A 79 6.01 -7.99 3.25
N VAL A 80 5.81 -7.67 4.52
CA VAL A 80 4.63 -8.08 5.30
C VAL A 80 3.84 -6.83 5.67
N ILE A 81 2.67 -6.66 5.05
CA ILE A 81 1.78 -5.53 5.29
C ILE A 81 0.96 -5.80 6.55
N ASN A 82 0.90 -4.84 7.46
CA ASN A 82 0.06 -4.88 8.66
C ASN A 82 -0.90 -3.69 8.78
N GLY A 83 -0.71 -2.64 7.98
CA GLY A 83 -1.59 -1.50 7.94
C GLY A 83 -1.59 -0.79 6.59
N VAL A 84 -2.65 -0.04 6.33
CA VAL A 84 -2.79 0.74 5.10
C VAL A 84 -3.31 2.15 5.39
N SER A 85 -2.89 3.11 4.59
CA SER A 85 -3.20 4.53 4.69
C SER A 85 -3.52 5.06 3.29
N PHE A 86 -4.47 6.00 3.22
CA PHE A 86 -4.94 6.58 1.97
C PHE A 86 -5.14 8.08 2.15
N ALA A 87 -4.62 8.85 1.20
CA ALA A 87 -4.82 10.28 1.11
C ALA A 87 -4.98 10.69 -0.37
N PHE A 88 -5.51 11.89 -0.58
CA PHE A 88 -5.74 12.45 -1.90
C PHE A 88 -5.43 13.96 -1.92
N GLY A 89 -5.32 14.52 -3.13
CA GLY A 89 -5.16 15.95 -3.34
C GLY A 89 -5.68 16.36 -4.72
N TYR A 90 -5.99 17.64 -4.87
CA TYR A 90 -6.37 18.24 -6.15
C TYR A 90 -5.38 19.34 -6.53
N GLU A 91 -4.67 19.13 -7.62
CA GLU A 91 -3.71 20.10 -8.15
C GLU A 91 -3.85 20.23 -9.67
N ALA A 92 -3.18 21.22 -10.25
CA ALA A 92 -3.18 21.40 -11.71
C ALA A 92 -2.58 20.17 -12.42
N ASP A 93 -2.96 19.97 -13.68
CA ASP A 93 -2.33 18.97 -14.53
C ASP A 93 -0.80 19.13 -14.56
N LYS A 94 -0.07 18.01 -14.65
CA LYS A 94 1.40 17.92 -14.65
C LYS A 94 2.08 18.47 -13.39
N THR A 95 1.33 18.71 -12.32
CA THR A 95 1.93 19.00 -11.01
C THR A 95 2.86 17.86 -10.63
N ASN A 96 4.04 18.20 -10.09
CA ASN A 96 4.94 17.19 -9.56
C ASN A 96 4.23 16.44 -8.42
N VAL A 97 4.04 15.14 -8.62
CA VAL A 97 3.35 14.26 -7.68
C VAL A 97 3.95 14.35 -6.26
N ALA A 98 5.27 14.53 -6.14
CA ALA A 98 5.95 14.63 -4.85
C ALA A 98 5.67 15.94 -4.09
N THR A 99 5.09 16.97 -4.74
CA THR A 99 4.78 18.26 -4.12
C THR A 99 3.31 18.45 -3.80
N VAL A 100 2.45 17.49 -4.18
CA VAL A 100 1.02 17.55 -3.91
C VAL A 100 0.75 17.49 -2.41
N ASN A 101 -0.12 18.38 -1.92
CA ASN A 101 -0.55 18.35 -0.54
C ASN A 101 -1.62 17.28 -0.32
N TYR A 102 -1.18 16.07 0.05
CA TYR A 102 -2.07 14.95 0.32
C TYR A 102 -2.77 15.07 1.67
N GLY A 103 -4.08 14.93 1.67
CA GLY A 103 -4.93 14.90 2.86
C GLY A 103 -6.15 14.01 2.69
N ILE A 104 -7.03 14.02 3.69
CA ILE A 104 -8.29 13.28 3.68
C ILE A 104 -9.51 14.19 3.83
N ALA A 105 -9.28 15.48 4.05
CA ALA A 105 -10.34 16.46 4.23
C ALA A 105 -11.15 16.60 2.94
N ASN A 106 -12.48 16.60 3.06
CA ASN A 106 -13.41 16.74 1.93
C ASN A 106 -13.28 15.64 0.86
N LEU A 107 -12.98 14.40 1.26
CA LEU A 107 -12.95 13.26 0.33
C LEU A 107 -14.30 13.15 -0.41
N PRO A 108 -14.30 13.19 -1.75
CA PRO A 108 -15.53 13.09 -2.54
C PRO A 108 -16.17 11.71 -2.37
N SER A 109 -17.50 11.67 -2.46
CA SER A 109 -18.30 10.47 -2.20
C SER A 109 -17.91 9.29 -3.11
N GLU A 110 -17.59 9.56 -4.37
CA GLU A 110 -17.20 8.55 -5.35
C GLU A 110 -15.88 7.86 -4.94
N LEU A 111 -14.90 8.63 -4.47
CA LEU A 111 -13.62 8.09 -3.99
C LEU A 111 -13.77 7.46 -2.60
N ARG A 112 -14.66 8.00 -1.75
CA ARG A 112 -14.96 7.43 -0.43
C ARG A 112 -15.47 5.99 -0.53
N PHE A 113 -16.32 5.70 -1.51
CA PHE A 113 -16.88 4.37 -1.72
C PHE A 113 -16.11 3.51 -2.72
N ALA A 114 -15.02 4.02 -3.30
CA ALA A 114 -14.11 3.21 -4.10
C ALA A 114 -13.36 2.19 -3.22
N THR A 115 -12.87 1.13 -3.85
CA THR A 115 -12.19 0.01 -3.18
C THR A 115 -10.72 -0.01 -3.56
N LEU A 116 -9.83 -0.03 -2.56
CA LEU A 116 -8.42 -0.31 -2.74
C LEU A 116 -8.23 -1.83 -2.79
N LEU A 117 -7.57 -2.29 -3.85
CA LEU A 117 -7.33 -3.69 -4.14
C LEU A 117 -5.85 -3.92 -4.35
N VAL A 118 -5.29 -4.93 -3.67
CA VAL A 118 -3.91 -5.37 -3.86
C VAL A 118 -3.95 -6.84 -4.24
N LYS A 119 -3.34 -7.16 -5.38
CA LYS A 119 -3.19 -8.53 -5.87
C LYS A 119 -1.73 -8.86 -6.13
N GLN A 120 -1.42 -10.13 -6.03
CA GLN A 120 -0.16 -10.69 -6.51
C GLN A 120 -0.43 -12.09 -7.03
N ASN A 121 0.11 -12.44 -8.21
CA ASN A 121 -0.10 -13.77 -8.82
C ASN A 121 -1.59 -14.18 -8.91
N ASN A 122 -2.49 -13.26 -9.28
CA ASN A 122 -3.95 -13.44 -9.30
C ASN A 122 -4.63 -13.72 -7.94
N GLU A 123 -3.89 -13.73 -6.83
CA GLU A 123 -4.45 -13.80 -5.48
C GLU A 123 -4.77 -12.40 -4.97
N VAL A 124 -5.98 -12.22 -4.43
CA VAL A 124 -6.37 -10.98 -3.76
C VAL A 124 -5.80 -10.99 -2.34
N LEU A 125 -4.78 -10.18 -2.10
CA LEU A 125 -4.13 -10.05 -0.80
C LEU A 125 -4.84 -9.07 0.11
N LEU A 126 -5.38 -7.98 -0.47
CA LEU A 126 -6.10 -6.94 0.24
C LEU A 126 -7.26 -6.44 -0.63
N LYS A 127 -8.45 -6.34 -0.05
CA LYS A 127 -9.58 -5.65 -0.68
C LYS A 127 -10.33 -4.86 0.39
N LEU A 128 -10.13 -3.54 0.42
CA LEU A 128 -10.72 -2.67 1.44
C LEU A 128 -11.37 -1.44 0.82
N PRO A 129 -12.61 -1.09 1.22
CA PRO A 129 -13.20 0.19 0.87
C PRO A 129 -12.37 1.35 1.44
N ILE A 130 -12.18 2.42 0.66
CA ILE A 130 -11.43 3.61 1.10
C ILE A 130 -12.06 4.22 2.36
N ASN A 131 -13.39 4.22 2.48
CA ASN A 131 -14.09 4.64 3.71
C ASN A 131 -13.60 3.89 4.98
N SER A 132 -13.33 2.59 4.88
CA SER A 132 -12.82 1.81 6.02
C SER A 132 -11.40 2.21 6.40
N ILE A 133 -10.59 2.62 5.41
CA ILE A 133 -9.22 3.07 5.62
C ILE A 133 -9.23 4.44 6.31
N ILE A 134 -9.95 5.41 5.75
CA ILE A 134 -9.97 6.80 6.22
C ILE A 134 -10.61 6.97 7.61
N ASN A 135 -11.58 6.12 7.99
CA ASN A 135 -12.19 6.17 9.33
C ASN A 135 -11.18 5.90 10.45
N SER A 136 -10.02 5.33 10.14
CA SER A 136 -8.94 5.15 11.12
C SER A 136 -8.34 6.50 11.55
N TYR A 137 -8.30 7.49 10.65
CA TYR A 137 -7.74 8.82 10.92
C TYR A 137 -8.61 9.62 11.88
N GLU A 138 -9.94 9.47 11.78
CA GLU A 138 -10.89 10.08 12.72
C GLU A 138 -10.69 9.57 14.15
N ASN A 139 -10.18 8.35 14.30
CA ASN A 139 -9.82 7.75 15.58
C ASN A 139 -8.39 8.07 16.03
N GLY A 140 -7.74 9.06 15.40
CA GLY A 140 -6.35 9.46 15.68
C GLY A 140 -5.28 8.50 15.14
N ARG A 141 -5.65 7.43 14.43
CA ARG A 141 -4.71 6.48 13.81
C ARG A 141 -4.48 6.86 12.35
N LYS A 142 -3.22 7.11 11.98
CA LYS A 142 -2.86 7.41 10.58
C LYS A 142 -2.95 6.22 9.64
N TYR A 143 -3.06 5.00 10.18
CA TYR A 143 -3.13 3.76 9.43
C TYR A 143 -4.32 2.94 9.90
N LYS A 144 -4.99 2.28 8.95
CA LYS A 144 -5.93 1.20 9.21
C LYS A 144 -5.16 -0.09 9.45
N ASP A 145 -5.20 -0.60 10.67
CA ASP A 145 -4.68 -1.94 10.97
C ASP A 145 -5.52 -3.00 10.26
N LEU A 146 -4.85 -3.96 9.61
CA LEU A 146 -5.50 -4.99 8.79
C LEU A 146 -6.10 -6.14 9.61
N GLY A 147 -5.73 -6.27 10.89
CA GLY A 147 -6.12 -7.40 11.74
C GLY A 147 -5.48 -8.75 11.35
N ALA A 148 -4.95 -8.86 10.14
CA ALA A 148 -4.16 -9.97 9.62
C ALA A 148 -3.01 -9.44 8.76
N PHE A 149 -2.01 -10.29 8.48
CA PHE A 149 -0.88 -9.92 7.63
C PHE A 149 -1.12 -10.30 6.18
N ALA A 150 -0.86 -9.36 5.26
CA ALA A 150 -0.74 -9.63 3.83
C ALA A 150 0.74 -9.74 3.44
N LEU A 151 1.07 -10.70 2.59
CA LEU A 151 2.45 -11.04 2.23
C LEU A 151 2.70 -10.67 0.76
N LEU A 152 3.69 -9.83 0.52
CA LEU A 152 4.20 -9.55 -0.82
C LEU A 152 5.52 -10.29 -1.02
N LEU A 153 5.55 -11.12 -2.05
CA LEU A 153 6.70 -11.90 -2.46
C LEU A 153 7.59 -11.09 -3.42
N PRO A 154 8.93 -11.27 -3.36
CA PRO A 154 9.86 -10.66 -4.31
C PRO A 154 9.69 -11.25 -5.71
N GLN A 155 10.07 -10.49 -6.75
CA GLN A 155 10.08 -10.92 -8.16
C GLN A 155 8.71 -11.33 -8.75
N HIS A 156 7.61 -11.10 -8.03
CA HIS A 156 6.25 -11.32 -8.50
C HIS A 156 5.55 -9.99 -8.77
N ALA A 157 4.79 -9.92 -9.85
CA ALA A 157 4.02 -8.74 -10.23
C ALA A 157 2.94 -8.44 -9.18
N ILE A 158 2.95 -7.21 -8.68
CA ILE A 158 2.04 -6.65 -7.71
C ILE A 158 1.11 -5.69 -8.45
N GLU A 159 -0.18 -5.90 -8.33
CA GLU A 159 -1.20 -5.01 -8.87
C GLU A 159 -1.82 -4.26 -7.69
N VAL A 160 -1.84 -2.93 -7.78
CA VAL A 160 -2.50 -2.08 -6.79
C VAL A 160 -3.50 -1.21 -7.54
N ASP A 161 -4.77 -1.47 -7.30
CA ASP A 161 -5.88 -0.92 -8.06
C ASP A 161 -6.82 -0.10 -7.15
N ILE A 162 -7.43 0.93 -7.73
CA ILE A 162 -8.60 1.60 -7.16
C ILE A 162 -9.80 1.32 -8.05
N GLU A 163 -10.76 0.56 -7.52
CA GLU A 163 -12.03 0.24 -8.19
C GLU A 163 -13.09 1.26 -7.77
N TYR A 164 -13.49 2.16 -8.67
CA TYR A 164 -14.63 3.06 -8.43
C TYR A 164 -15.97 2.31 -8.44
N PRO A 165 -16.99 2.80 -7.71
CA PRO A 165 -18.33 2.24 -7.80
C PRO A 165 -18.87 2.31 -9.24
N SER A 166 -19.56 1.25 -9.67
CA SER A 166 -20.13 1.17 -11.02
C SER A 166 -21.06 2.34 -11.34
N GLY A 167 -20.91 2.92 -12.54
CA GLY A 167 -21.75 4.02 -13.02
C GLY A 167 -21.46 5.38 -12.37
N THR A 168 -20.38 5.49 -11.57
CA THR A 168 -19.95 6.77 -10.99
C THR A 168 -18.75 7.33 -11.74
N SER A 169 -18.70 8.65 -11.83
CA SER A 169 -17.52 9.40 -12.27
C SER A 169 -17.33 10.55 -11.32
N LEU A 170 -16.14 10.64 -10.74
CA LEU A 170 -15.77 11.72 -9.85
C LEU A 170 -15.70 13.04 -10.62
N LYS A 171 -16.27 14.10 -10.06
CA LYS A 171 -16.11 15.47 -10.59
C LYS A 171 -14.93 16.12 -9.91
N THR A 172 -13.93 16.52 -10.68
CA THR A 172 -12.82 17.32 -10.16
C THR A 172 -13.20 18.81 -10.15
N PRO A 173 -12.57 19.63 -9.28
CA PRO A 173 -12.64 21.08 -9.40
C PRO A 173 -12.14 21.54 -10.76
N VAL A 174 -12.58 22.73 -11.20
CA VAL A 174 -12.16 23.34 -12.48
C VAL A 174 -10.63 23.43 -12.54
N ASP A 175 -10.05 23.02 -13.67
CA ASP A 175 -8.60 23.01 -13.95
C ASP A 175 -7.76 22.23 -12.93
N LYS A 176 -8.36 21.27 -12.24
CA LYS A 176 -7.67 20.38 -11.30
C LYS A 176 -7.83 18.92 -11.67
N GLU A 177 -6.75 18.18 -11.44
CA GLU A 177 -6.63 16.75 -11.57
C GLU A 177 -6.58 16.09 -10.19
N LEU A 178 -6.96 14.82 -10.13
CA LEU A 178 -6.96 14.04 -8.90
C LEU A 178 -5.63 13.31 -8.72
N PHE A 179 -5.05 13.47 -7.54
CA PHE A 179 -3.85 12.76 -7.11
C PHE A 179 -4.20 11.94 -5.88
N VAL A 180 -3.63 10.73 -5.80
CA VAL A 180 -3.79 9.85 -4.64
C VAL A 180 -2.43 9.45 -4.10
N SER A 181 -2.43 9.12 -2.80
CA SER A 181 -1.29 8.63 -2.07
C SER A 181 -1.74 7.44 -1.22
N VAL A 182 -1.11 6.29 -1.48
CA VAL A 182 -1.37 5.04 -0.74
C VAL A 182 -0.09 4.66 -0.02
N PHE A 183 -0.22 4.35 1.28
CA PHE A 183 0.89 3.84 2.09
C PHE A 183 0.53 2.47 2.66
N PHE A 184 1.43 1.52 2.51
CA PHE A 184 1.39 0.21 3.16
C PHE A 184 2.42 0.19 4.28
N LYS A 185 1.93 0.16 5.52
CA LYS A 185 2.77 -0.02 6.70
C LYS A 185 3.06 -1.49 6.88
N GLY A 186 4.30 -1.82 7.21
CA GLY A 186 4.68 -3.21 7.40
C GLY A 186 6.11 -3.44 7.84
N PHE A 187 6.58 -4.63 7.50
CA PHE A 187 7.94 -5.08 7.74
C PHE A 187 8.55 -5.60 6.46
N GLU A 188 9.74 -5.10 6.15
CA GLU A 188 10.54 -5.55 5.04
C GLU A 188 11.69 -6.41 5.53
N THR A 189 11.96 -7.48 4.80
CA THR A 189 13.05 -8.39 5.13
C THR A 189 14.33 -8.00 4.41
N TYR A 190 15.41 -7.98 5.18
CA TYR A 190 16.77 -7.75 4.69
C TYR A 190 17.62 -8.98 4.99
N LYS A 191 18.62 -9.23 4.14
CA LYS A 191 19.62 -10.28 4.40
C LYS A 191 20.51 -9.85 5.56
N LYS A 192 20.61 -10.69 6.59
CA LYS A 192 21.62 -10.52 7.66
C LYS A 192 23.00 -10.66 7.03
N ARG A 193 23.83 -9.64 7.23
CA ARG A 193 25.27 -9.70 6.95
C ARG A 193 25.96 -10.52 8.02
#